data_AF-A0A6G9CJS0-F1
#
_entry.id   AF-A0A6G9CJS0-F1
#
_cell.length_a   1.000
_cell.length_b   1.000
_cell.length_c   1.000
_cell.angle_alpha   90.00
_cell.angle_beta   90.00
_cell.angle_gamma   90.00
#
_symmetry.space_group_name_H-M   'P 1'
#
loop_
_entity.id
_entity.type
_entity.pdbx_description
1 polymer ?
#
loop_
_entity_poly.entity_id
_entity_poly.type
_entity_poly.pdbx_seq_one_letter_code
_entity_poly.pdbx_strand_id
1 'polypeptide(L)'
;MKRVWERLRLYCKTLHPVGLAFALVFFTWSMSPSLLPRAWYLQGVATGISLAMGYGVGVTVAWMIRKCGVEPQWSDRTKKIGWRILLVAAVILVPTFLVLGSWWQQIVRDLVEAPRTNQANYLLVLMISLGIWFILLEAGRGLRFTTNKLTAVALRFVPLEAAKVGSLIVIFALGIFIVNGALYNGLIAFANWSFSGADHETPDGIEQPMIAERSGSPMSAEAWDSLGQEGRTFMGSGPTAAEISALTGREAKQPIRVYAGRESSDSINGVAQRVVDELERTGGFDRGTLAVVTTTGRGWVNEDVASAFEYVEGGDTAIASMQYSFLPSPLAFIADRETPMIAGPRAVQRGLRQVDRLAR
;
A
#
# COMPACT_ATOMS: atom_id res chain seq x y z
N MET A 1 -28.98 -23.09 19.12
CA MET A 1 -29.42 -22.17 18.03
C MET A 1 -30.29 -21.00 18.52
N LYS A 2 -31.37 -21.20 19.30
CA LYS A 2 -32.25 -20.09 19.80
C LYS A 2 -31.51 -18.97 20.55
N ARG A 3 -30.59 -19.31 21.48
CA ARG A 3 -29.77 -18.33 22.23
C ARG A 3 -28.86 -17.47 21.34
N VAL A 4 -28.32 -18.01 20.24
CA VAL A 4 -27.44 -17.27 19.31
C VAL A 4 -28.28 -16.28 18.50
N TRP A 5 -29.44 -16.72 18.02
CA TRP A 5 -30.40 -15.88 17.30
C TRP A 5 -30.93 -14.73 18.15
N GLU A 6 -31.20 -14.98 19.44
CA GLU A 6 -31.61 -13.93 20.38
C GLU A 6 -30.49 -12.91 20.62
N ARG A 7 -29.24 -13.36 20.80
CA ARG A 7 -28.07 -12.46 20.93
C ARG A 7 -27.84 -11.62 19.68
N LEU A 8 -27.92 -12.21 18.49
CA LEU A 8 -27.83 -11.49 17.22
C LEU A 8 -28.97 -10.47 17.08
N ARG A 9 -30.19 -10.83 17.43
CA ARG A 9 -31.34 -9.93 17.37
C ARG A 9 -31.20 -8.75 18.34
N LEU A 10 -30.68 -9.00 19.54
CA LEU A 10 -30.36 -7.96 20.52
C LEU A 10 -29.24 -7.04 20.02
N TYR A 11 -28.20 -7.62 19.42
CA TYR A 11 -27.11 -6.88 18.81
C TYR A 11 -27.59 -5.98 17.67
N CYS A 12 -28.40 -6.49 16.73
CA CYS A 12 -28.94 -5.69 15.63
C CYS A 12 -29.78 -4.50 16.11
N LYS A 13 -30.44 -4.59 17.27
CA LYS A 13 -31.17 -3.47 17.87
C LYS A 13 -30.26 -2.33 18.35
N THR A 14 -28.98 -2.62 18.60
CA THR A 14 -27.99 -1.59 18.97
C THR A 14 -27.48 -0.78 17.78
N LEU A 15 -27.78 -1.20 16.55
CA LEU A 15 -27.29 -0.55 15.34
C LEU A 15 -28.17 0.65 14.98
N HIS A 16 -27.54 1.78 14.64
CA HIS A 16 -28.24 2.97 14.21
C HIS A 16 -28.72 2.84 12.75
N PRO A 17 -30.02 3.04 12.44
CA PRO A 17 -30.56 2.81 11.10
C PRO A 17 -29.96 3.75 10.05
N VAL A 18 -29.70 5.02 10.40
CA VAL A 18 -29.01 5.97 9.51
C VAL A 18 -27.57 5.53 9.23
N GLY A 19 -26.89 4.96 10.23
CA GLY A 19 -25.54 4.40 10.03
C GLY A 19 -25.57 3.23 9.05
N LEU A 20 -26.54 2.33 9.18
CA LEU A 20 -26.69 1.21 8.25
C LEU A 20 -27.06 1.65 6.83
N ALA A 21 -27.88 2.69 6.67
CA ALA A 21 -28.20 3.25 5.36
C ALA A 21 -26.94 3.80 4.65
N PHE A 22 -26.12 4.58 5.37
CA PHE A 22 -24.85 5.05 4.82
C PHE A 22 -23.86 3.93 4.56
N ALA A 23 -23.79 2.92 5.44
CA ALA A 23 -22.96 1.74 5.21
C ALA A 23 -23.36 1.03 3.90
N LEU A 24 -24.67 0.90 3.64
CA LEU A 24 -25.17 0.31 2.40
C LEU A 24 -24.78 1.12 1.16
N VAL A 25 -24.81 2.45 1.21
CA VAL A 25 -24.33 3.32 0.12
C VAL A 25 -22.82 3.17 -0.10
N PHE A 26 -22.04 3.11 0.98
CA PHE A 26 -20.58 2.93 0.87
C PHE A 26 -20.22 1.54 0.34
N PHE A 27 -21.03 0.52 0.65
CA PHE A 27 -20.89 -0.80 0.07
C PHE A 27 -21.06 -0.77 -1.45
N THR A 28 -22.11 -0.11 -1.96
CA THR A 28 -22.35 -0.03 -3.40
C THR A 28 -21.25 0.76 -4.11
N TRP A 29 -20.75 1.84 -3.50
CA TRP A 29 -19.58 2.56 -4.01
C TRP A 29 -18.30 1.74 -4.01
N SER A 30 -18.03 0.96 -2.97
CA SER A 30 -16.82 0.12 -2.93
C SER A 30 -16.82 -0.94 -4.04
N MET A 31 -18.00 -1.46 -4.39
CA MET A 31 -18.20 -2.47 -5.45
C MET A 31 -18.25 -1.90 -6.87
N SER A 32 -18.13 -0.58 -7.02
CA SER A 32 -18.07 0.09 -8.33
C SER A 32 -16.79 -0.31 -9.12
N PRO A 33 -16.81 -0.17 -10.46
CA PRO A 33 -15.67 -0.57 -11.30
C PRO A 33 -14.39 0.20 -10.93
N SER A 34 -13.25 -0.50 -10.92
CA SER A 34 -11.92 0.12 -10.76
C SER A 34 -11.14 0.12 -12.07
N LEU A 35 -10.17 1.04 -12.18
CA LEU A 35 -9.29 1.13 -13.34
C LEU A 35 -8.36 -0.09 -13.48
N LEU A 36 -7.97 -0.72 -12.37
CA LEU A 36 -7.10 -1.89 -12.35
C LEU A 36 -7.81 -3.11 -11.74
N PRO A 37 -7.45 -4.33 -12.17
CA PRO A 37 -7.91 -5.55 -11.52
C PRO A 37 -7.47 -5.59 -10.05
N ARG A 38 -8.42 -5.88 -9.17
CA ARG A 38 -8.14 -6.08 -7.74
C ARG A 38 -8.15 -7.57 -7.41
N ALA A 39 -7.29 -7.95 -6.47
CA ALA A 39 -7.42 -9.26 -5.83
C ALA A 39 -8.71 -9.30 -5.01
N TRP A 40 -9.46 -10.41 -5.11
CA TRP A 40 -10.79 -10.50 -4.50
C TRP A 40 -10.73 -10.32 -2.96
N TYR A 41 -9.72 -10.85 -2.28
CA TYR A 41 -9.60 -10.70 -0.82
C TYR A 41 -9.34 -9.24 -0.40
N LEU A 42 -8.54 -8.48 -1.18
CA LEU A 42 -8.32 -7.05 -0.95
C LEU A 42 -9.59 -6.24 -1.16
N GLN A 43 -10.40 -6.61 -2.15
CA GLN A 43 -11.73 -6.01 -2.34
C GLN A 43 -12.62 -6.22 -1.11
N GLY A 44 -12.57 -7.41 -0.49
CA GLY A 44 -13.29 -7.71 0.76
C GLY A 44 -12.87 -6.78 1.90
N VAL A 45 -11.56 -6.61 2.10
CA VAL A 45 -11.01 -5.71 3.12
C VAL A 45 -11.41 -4.26 2.87
N ALA A 46 -11.19 -3.75 1.66
CA ALA A 46 -11.55 -2.38 1.28
C ALA A 46 -13.06 -2.11 1.45
N THR A 47 -13.90 -3.08 1.10
CA THR A 47 -15.36 -2.97 1.28
C THR A 47 -15.75 -2.98 2.76
N GLY A 48 -15.09 -3.78 3.59
CA GLY A 48 -15.33 -3.79 5.04
C GLY A 48 -14.95 -2.48 5.74
N ILE A 49 -13.83 -1.87 5.33
CA ILE A 49 -13.43 -0.54 5.79
C ILE A 49 -14.45 0.51 5.33
N SER A 50 -14.86 0.46 4.06
CA SER A 50 -15.86 1.38 3.50
C SER A 50 -17.20 1.30 4.23
N LEU A 51 -17.68 0.08 4.51
CA LEU A 51 -18.87 -0.16 5.35
C LEU A 51 -18.74 0.50 6.73
N ALA A 52 -17.58 0.38 7.38
CA ALA A 52 -17.35 0.92 8.71
C ALA A 52 -17.31 2.46 8.69
N MET A 53 -16.65 3.04 7.69
CA MET A 53 -16.65 4.49 7.45
C MET A 53 -18.04 5.03 7.17
N GLY A 54 -18.78 4.39 6.25
CA GLY A 54 -20.17 4.77 5.95
C GLY A 54 -21.04 4.73 7.20
N TYR A 55 -20.92 3.65 8.00
CA TYR A 55 -21.63 3.57 9.28
C TYR A 55 -21.26 4.71 10.24
N GLY A 56 -19.96 4.99 10.40
CA GLY A 56 -19.46 6.06 11.25
C GLY A 56 -19.95 7.45 10.82
N VAL A 57 -19.92 7.73 9.52
CA VAL A 57 -20.45 8.97 8.93
C VAL A 57 -21.95 9.09 9.20
N GLY A 58 -22.73 8.05 8.92
CA GLY A 58 -24.18 8.07 9.12
C GLY A 58 -24.59 8.26 10.59
N VAL A 59 -23.84 7.68 11.52
CA VAL A 59 -24.03 7.91 12.97
C VAL A 59 -23.65 9.35 13.35
N THR A 60 -22.56 9.87 12.81
CA THR A 60 -22.09 11.25 13.09
C THR A 60 -23.07 12.29 12.57
N VAL A 61 -23.59 12.11 11.35
CA VAL A 61 -24.64 12.95 10.77
C VAL A 61 -25.90 12.90 11.63
N ALA A 62 -26.36 11.71 12.02
CA ALA A 62 -27.53 11.59 12.89
C ALA A 62 -27.33 12.25 14.26
N TRP A 63 -26.11 12.17 14.81
CA TRP A 63 -25.75 12.84 16.06
C TRP A 63 -25.73 14.37 15.91
N MET A 64 -25.15 14.90 14.83
CA MET A 64 -25.15 16.34 14.53
C MET A 64 -26.56 16.90 14.37
N ILE A 65 -27.43 16.20 13.62
CA ILE A 65 -28.83 16.61 13.43
C ILE A 65 -29.57 16.70 14.77
N ARG A 66 -29.37 15.72 15.66
CA ARG A 66 -29.95 15.76 17.01
C ARG A 66 -29.38 16.91 17.85
N LYS A 67 -28.08 17.19 17.74
CA LYS A 67 -27.42 18.31 18.41
C LYS A 67 -27.98 19.67 17.97
N CYS A 68 -28.44 19.80 16.73
CA CYS A 68 -29.12 20.98 16.21
C CYS A 68 -30.59 21.12 16.67
N GLY A 69 -31.06 20.29 17.61
CA GLY A 69 -32.41 20.36 18.16
C GLY A 69 -33.48 19.65 17.33
N VAL A 70 -33.09 18.97 16.25
CA VAL A 70 -34.01 18.16 15.45
C VAL A 70 -34.10 16.78 16.09
N GLU A 71 -35.05 16.62 17.01
CA GLU A 71 -35.44 15.33 17.57
C GLU A 71 -36.73 14.84 16.90
N PRO A 72 -36.64 14.12 15.77
CA PRO A 72 -37.83 13.63 15.13
C PRO A 72 -38.46 12.52 15.98
N GLN A 73 -39.59 12.84 16.61
CA GLN A 73 -40.40 11.90 17.38
C GLN A 73 -41.17 11.00 16.41
N TRP A 74 -40.46 10.05 15.80
CA TRP A 74 -41.06 9.10 14.88
C TRP A 74 -41.98 8.12 15.62
N SER A 75 -43.21 7.96 15.11
CA SER A 75 -44.11 6.89 15.56
C SER A 75 -43.47 5.52 15.39
N ASP A 76 -43.88 4.54 16.20
CA ASP A 76 -43.39 3.16 16.09
C ASP A 76 -43.70 2.53 14.73
N ARG A 77 -44.78 2.98 14.08
CA ARG A 77 -45.13 2.58 12.71
C ARG A 77 -44.08 3.07 11.72
N THR A 78 -43.66 4.33 11.81
CA THR A 78 -42.64 4.91 10.94
C THR A 78 -41.28 4.24 11.13
N LYS A 79 -40.89 3.95 12.37
CA LYS A 79 -39.65 3.19 12.65
C LYS A 79 -39.67 1.80 12.02
N LYS A 80 -40.79 1.07 12.13
CA LYS A 80 -40.97 -0.26 11.51
C LYS A 80 -40.89 -0.18 9.98
N ILE A 81 -41.51 0.84 9.38
CA ILE A 81 -41.45 1.07 7.92
C ILE A 81 -40.00 1.35 7.50
N GLY A 82 -39.29 2.23 8.20
CA GLY A 82 -37.88 2.53 7.91
C GLY A 82 -36.98 1.28 7.95
N TRP A 83 -37.15 0.43 8.97
CA TRP A 83 -36.43 -0.85 9.04
C TRP A 83 -36.79 -1.81 7.91
N ARG A 84 -38.05 -1.86 7.47
CA ARG A 84 -38.47 -2.66 6.32
C ARG A 84 -37.86 -2.15 5.03
N ILE A 85 -37.87 -0.84 4.80
CA ILE A 85 -37.25 -0.21 3.61
C ILE A 85 -35.76 -0.53 3.59
N LEU A 86 -35.07 -0.34 4.71
CA LEU A 86 -33.63 -0.64 4.81
C LEU A 86 -33.33 -2.12 4.55
N LEU A 87 -34.16 -3.04 5.10
CA LEU A 87 -34.02 -4.47 4.85
C LEU A 87 -34.23 -4.81 3.37
N VAL A 88 -35.29 -4.28 2.75
CA VAL A 88 -35.57 -4.48 1.32
C VAL A 88 -34.44 -3.93 0.46
N ALA A 89 -33.97 -2.72 0.76
CA ALA A 89 -32.83 -2.11 0.09
C ALA A 89 -31.57 -2.96 0.22
N ALA A 90 -31.27 -3.49 1.41
CA ALA A 90 -30.11 -4.37 1.60
C ALA A 90 -30.24 -5.70 0.85
N VAL A 91 -31.42 -6.32 0.88
CA VAL A 91 -31.70 -7.59 0.17
C VAL A 91 -31.60 -7.43 -1.35
N ILE A 92 -31.89 -6.25 -1.89
CA ILE A 92 -31.77 -5.98 -3.33
C ILE A 92 -30.34 -5.54 -3.66
N LEU A 93 -29.84 -4.47 -3.02
CA LEU A 93 -28.59 -3.84 -3.40
C LEU A 93 -27.37 -4.73 -3.15
N VAL A 94 -27.34 -5.51 -2.06
CA VAL A 94 -26.16 -6.35 -1.75
C VAL A 94 -25.95 -7.42 -2.83
N PRO A 95 -26.93 -8.28 -3.17
CA PRO A 95 -26.75 -9.24 -4.26
C PRO A 95 -26.49 -8.58 -5.61
N THR A 96 -27.21 -7.51 -5.94
CA THR A 96 -27.02 -6.80 -7.22
C THR A 96 -25.59 -6.29 -7.37
N PHE A 97 -25.04 -5.62 -6.36
CA PHE A 97 -23.68 -5.10 -6.43
C PHE A 97 -22.59 -6.15 -6.27
N LEU A 98 -22.88 -7.33 -5.69
CA LEU A 98 -21.96 -8.46 -5.75
C LEU A 98 -21.85 -9.03 -7.16
N VAL A 99 -22.97 -9.17 -7.87
CA VAL A 99 -22.99 -9.62 -9.26
C VAL A 99 -22.33 -8.59 -10.17
N LEU A 100 -22.75 -7.32 -10.08
CA LEU A 100 -22.17 -6.23 -10.88
C LEU A 100 -20.68 -6.05 -10.59
N GLY A 101 -20.28 -6.07 -9.31
CA GLY A 101 -18.88 -5.95 -8.91
C GLY A 101 -18.01 -7.10 -9.45
N SER A 102 -18.55 -8.32 -9.47
CA SER A 102 -17.89 -9.49 -10.08
C SER A 102 -17.76 -9.34 -11.58
N TRP A 103 -18.83 -8.92 -12.24
CA TRP A 103 -18.86 -8.73 -13.68
C TRP A 103 -17.91 -7.61 -14.14
N TRP A 104 -17.92 -6.46 -13.48
CA TRP A 104 -17.01 -5.35 -13.78
C TRP A 104 -15.54 -5.73 -13.58
N GLN A 105 -15.20 -6.51 -12.56
CA GLN A 105 -13.81 -6.99 -12.41
C GLN A 105 -13.40 -7.96 -13.52
N GLN A 106 -14.31 -8.76 -14.07
CA GLN A 106 -13.99 -9.59 -15.23
C GLN A 106 -13.73 -8.75 -16.47
N ILE A 107 -14.56 -7.73 -16.73
CA ILE A 107 -14.33 -6.81 -17.85
C ILE A 107 -12.94 -6.16 -17.75
N VAL A 108 -12.58 -5.66 -16.57
CA VAL A 108 -11.27 -5.03 -16.37
C VAL A 108 -10.12 -6.03 -16.52
N ARG A 109 -10.29 -7.28 -16.07
CA ARG A 109 -9.29 -8.35 -16.26
C ARG A 109 -9.11 -8.70 -17.73
N ASP A 110 -10.20 -8.81 -18.47
CA ASP A 110 -10.15 -9.10 -19.91
C ASP A 110 -9.47 -7.96 -20.68
N LEU A 111 -9.71 -6.71 -20.30
CA LEU A 111 -9.10 -5.53 -20.93
C LEU A 111 -7.58 -5.44 -20.72
N VAL A 112 -7.04 -6.02 -19.65
CA VAL A 112 -5.61 -6.06 -19.37
C VAL A 112 -5.00 -7.45 -19.52
N GLU A 113 -5.71 -8.35 -20.20
CA GLU A 113 -5.29 -9.73 -20.48
C GLU A 113 -4.90 -10.54 -19.22
N ALA A 114 -5.47 -10.20 -18.07
CA ALA A 114 -5.21 -10.89 -16.81
C ALA A 114 -6.11 -12.13 -16.66
N PRO A 115 -5.64 -13.17 -15.94
CA PRO A 115 -6.45 -14.35 -15.67
C PRO A 115 -7.77 -14.00 -14.98
N ARG A 116 -8.86 -14.58 -15.49
CA ARG A 116 -10.18 -14.46 -14.86
C ARG A 116 -10.16 -15.13 -13.48
N THR A 117 -10.97 -14.60 -12.58
CA THR A 117 -11.14 -15.16 -11.23
C THR A 117 -12.51 -15.80 -11.09
N ASN A 118 -12.61 -16.79 -10.20
CA ASN A 118 -13.88 -17.45 -9.93
C ASN A 118 -14.88 -16.43 -9.34
N GLN A 119 -16.04 -16.29 -9.99
CA GLN A 119 -17.13 -15.40 -9.54
C GLN A 119 -17.63 -15.75 -8.14
N ALA A 120 -17.55 -17.01 -7.75
CA ALA A 120 -17.95 -17.47 -6.41
C ALA A 120 -17.13 -16.79 -5.29
N ASN A 121 -15.93 -16.30 -5.59
CA ASN A 121 -15.10 -15.58 -4.62
C ASN A 121 -15.79 -14.31 -4.10
N TYR A 122 -16.78 -13.75 -4.80
CA TYR A 122 -17.54 -12.58 -4.33
C TYR A 122 -18.43 -12.88 -3.12
N LEU A 123 -18.80 -14.14 -2.89
CA LEU A 123 -19.39 -14.54 -1.61
C LEU A 123 -18.37 -14.39 -0.47
N LEU A 124 -17.11 -14.79 -0.71
CA LEU A 124 -16.03 -14.61 0.26
C LEU A 124 -15.70 -13.13 0.46
N VAL A 125 -15.77 -12.29 -0.60
CA VAL A 125 -15.65 -10.82 -0.49
C VAL A 125 -16.67 -10.28 0.51
N LEU A 126 -17.94 -10.71 0.39
CA LEU A 126 -18.98 -10.31 1.33
C LEU A 126 -18.63 -10.75 2.76
N MET A 127 -18.22 -12.01 2.96
CA MET A 127 -17.86 -12.53 4.28
C MET A 127 -16.70 -11.77 4.93
N ILE A 128 -15.62 -11.53 4.18
CA ILE A 128 -14.46 -10.74 4.64
C ILE A 128 -14.91 -9.32 4.98
N SER A 129 -15.71 -8.69 4.12
CA SER A 129 -16.16 -7.32 4.33
C SER A 129 -16.99 -7.17 5.61
N LEU A 130 -17.89 -8.12 5.88
CA LEU A 130 -18.70 -8.15 7.10
C LEU A 130 -17.83 -8.42 8.34
N GLY A 131 -16.82 -9.30 8.22
CA GLY A 131 -15.86 -9.57 9.30
C GLY A 131 -15.05 -8.33 9.68
N ILE A 132 -14.47 -7.66 8.69
CA ILE A 132 -13.70 -6.42 8.89
C ILE A 132 -14.60 -5.31 9.43
N TRP A 133 -15.79 -5.12 8.86
CA TRP A 133 -16.77 -4.15 9.37
C TRP A 133 -17.10 -4.40 10.84
N PHE A 134 -17.37 -5.66 11.21
CA PHE A 134 -17.68 -6.05 12.58
C PHE A 134 -16.52 -5.77 13.54
N ILE A 135 -15.29 -6.15 13.17
CA ILE A 135 -14.09 -5.89 13.98
C ILE A 135 -13.90 -4.39 14.21
N LEU A 136 -14.00 -3.58 13.16
CA LEU A 136 -13.84 -2.13 13.26
C LEU A 136 -14.96 -1.47 14.08
N LEU A 137 -16.19 -1.93 13.92
CA LEU A 137 -17.33 -1.44 14.69
C LEU A 137 -17.16 -1.74 16.18
N GLU A 138 -16.78 -2.97 16.53
CA GLU A 138 -16.55 -3.37 17.92
C GLU A 138 -15.33 -2.68 18.52
N ALA A 139 -14.26 -2.46 17.74
CA ALA A 139 -13.13 -1.65 18.15
C ALA A 139 -13.58 -0.20 18.47
N GLY A 140 -14.37 0.42 17.60
CA GLY A 140 -14.91 1.77 17.83
C GLY A 140 -15.84 1.85 19.05
N ARG A 141 -16.67 0.82 19.28
CA ARG A 141 -17.52 0.72 20.47
C ARG A 141 -16.72 0.49 21.74
N GLY A 142 -15.70 -0.36 21.69
CA GLY A 142 -14.76 -0.60 22.79
C GLY A 142 -14.00 0.67 23.17
N LEU A 143 -13.57 1.45 22.18
CA LEU A 143 -12.95 2.75 22.39
C LEU A 143 -13.90 3.69 23.12
N ARG A 144 -15.15 3.83 22.65
CA ARG A 144 -16.17 4.67 23.28
C ARG A 144 -16.55 4.21 24.69
N PHE A 145 -16.59 2.91 24.92
CA PHE A 145 -16.83 2.37 26.26
C PHE A 145 -15.70 2.74 27.22
N THR A 146 -14.46 2.64 26.74
CA THR A 146 -13.26 2.97 27.50
C THR A 146 -13.16 4.47 27.76
N THR A 147 -13.45 5.33 26.77
CA THR A 147 -13.53 6.80 26.96
C THR A 147 -14.56 7.17 28.02
N ASN A 148 -15.75 6.55 27.98
CA ASN A 148 -16.81 6.86 28.93
C ASN A 148 -16.45 6.41 30.35
N LYS A 149 -15.82 5.24 30.50
CA LYS A 149 -15.33 4.76 31.81
C LYS A 149 -14.24 5.67 32.36
N LEU A 150 -13.26 6.05 31.54
CA LEU A 150 -12.21 6.99 31.93
C LEU A 150 -12.80 8.36 32.28
N THR A 151 -13.78 8.84 31.51
CA THR A 151 -14.48 10.10 31.82
C THR A 151 -15.19 9.99 33.17
N ALA A 152 -15.88 8.88 33.46
CA ALA A 152 -16.55 8.68 34.74
C ALA A 152 -15.59 8.67 35.94
N VAL A 153 -14.38 8.14 35.76
CA VAL A 153 -13.32 8.19 36.78
C VAL A 153 -12.72 9.60 36.89
N ALA A 154 -12.46 10.25 35.75
CA ALA A 154 -11.89 11.60 35.69
C ALA A 154 -12.84 12.67 36.25
N LEU A 155 -14.16 12.47 36.16
CA LEU A 155 -15.17 13.30 36.81
C LEU A 155 -15.02 13.40 38.33
N ARG A 156 -14.29 12.46 38.96
CA ARG A 156 -13.94 12.55 40.38
C ARG A 156 -12.92 13.66 40.68
N PHE A 157 -12.18 14.12 39.68
CA PHE A 157 -11.06 15.05 39.84
C PHE A 157 -11.22 16.35 39.05
N VAL A 158 -12.03 16.37 37.98
CA VAL A 158 -12.08 17.48 37.01
C VAL A 158 -13.51 17.75 36.53
N PRO A 159 -13.90 19.00 36.19
CA PRO A 159 -15.21 19.33 35.63
C PRO A 159 -15.54 18.57 34.33
N LEU A 160 -16.83 18.38 34.06
CA LEU A 160 -17.37 17.52 32.99
C LEU A 160 -16.76 17.74 31.61
N GLU A 161 -16.63 19.00 31.17
CA GLU A 161 -16.12 19.28 29.83
C GLU A 161 -14.60 19.01 29.73
N ALA A 162 -13.85 19.29 30.79
CA ALA A 162 -12.43 18.96 30.87
C ALA A 162 -12.19 17.44 30.97
N ALA A 163 -13.06 16.70 31.69
CA ALA A 163 -12.99 15.24 31.79
C ALA A 163 -13.25 14.55 30.43
N LYS A 164 -14.21 15.05 29.64
CA LYS A 164 -14.49 14.54 28.28
C LYS A 164 -13.33 14.79 27.33
N VAL A 165 -12.83 16.02 27.28
CA VAL A 165 -11.71 16.40 26.39
C VAL A 165 -10.43 15.67 26.82
N GLY A 166 -10.12 15.62 28.12
CA GLY A 166 -8.97 14.91 28.65
C GLY A 166 -9.00 13.41 28.37
N SER A 167 -10.15 12.74 28.57
CA SER A 167 -10.29 11.31 28.27
C SER A 167 -10.17 11.02 26.78
N LEU A 168 -10.67 11.91 25.92
CA LEU A 168 -10.52 11.80 24.47
C LEU A 168 -9.05 11.94 24.06
N ILE A 169 -8.34 12.95 24.59
CA ILE A 169 -6.91 13.17 24.32
C ILE A 169 -6.08 11.97 24.78
N VAL A 170 -6.30 11.46 25.99
CA VAL A 170 -5.57 10.30 26.52
C VAL A 170 -5.77 9.07 25.65
N ILE A 171 -6.99 8.81 25.20
CA ILE A 171 -7.28 7.65 24.35
C ILE A 171 -6.74 7.85 22.93
N PHE A 172 -6.77 9.07 22.40
CA PHE A 172 -6.19 9.37 21.11
C PHE A 172 -4.66 9.22 21.16
N ALA A 173 -4.02 9.74 22.21
CA ALA A 173 -2.59 9.60 22.45
C ALA A 173 -2.19 8.12 22.64
N LEU A 174 -2.94 7.37 23.45
CA LEU A 174 -2.72 5.93 23.64
C LEU A 174 -2.95 5.15 22.35
N GLY A 175 -3.96 5.53 21.55
CA GLY A 175 -4.20 4.98 20.23
C GLY A 175 -3.02 5.22 19.30
N ILE A 176 -2.52 6.45 19.22
CA ILE A 176 -1.31 6.80 18.46
C ILE A 176 -0.10 6.00 18.98
N PHE A 177 0.06 5.85 20.29
CA PHE A 177 1.20 5.13 20.87
C PHE A 177 1.16 3.63 20.58
N ILE A 178 -0.04 3.02 20.62
CA ILE A 178 -0.23 1.61 20.26
C ILE A 178 -0.04 1.41 18.75
N VAL A 179 -0.57 2.32 17.93
CA VAL A 179 -0.45 2.27 16.47
C VAL A 179 1.01 2.47 16.04
N ASN A 180 1.70 3.48 16.56
CA ASN A 180 3.10 3.79 16.23
C ASN A 180 4.12 2.87 16.93
N GLY A 181 3.77 2.27 18.07
CA GLY A 181 4.69 1.46 18.86
C GLY A 181 4.58 -0.04 18.61
N ALA A 182 3.39 -0.62 18.77
CA ALA A 182 3.20 -2.07 18.71
C ALA A 182 2.71 -2.55 17.34
N LEU A 183 1.77 -1.81 16.74
CA LEU A 183 1.20 -2.19 15.46
C LEU A 183 2.17 -1.88 14.30
N TYR A 184 2.83 -0.73 14.34
CA TYR A 184 3.84 -0.32 13.36
C TYR A 184 5.07 -1.24 13.36
N ASN A 185 5.69 -1.48 14.53
CA ASN A 185 6.83 -2.39 14.63
C ASN A 185 6.44 -3.84 14.32
N GLY A 186 5.25 -4.28 14.73
CA GLY A 186 4.74 -5.62 14.43
C GLY A 186 4.41 -5.82 12.95
N LEU A 187 3.80 -4.82 12.29
CA LEU A 187 3.52 -4.86 10.85
C LEU A 187 4.81 -4.78 10.02
N ILE A 188 5.78 -3.96 10.41
CA ILE A 188 7.10 -3.93 9.76
C ILE A 188 7.82 -5.26 9.96
N ALA A 189 7.85 -5.83 11.16
CA ALA A 189 8.53 -7.10 11.41
C ALA A 189 7.86 -8.25 10.63
N PHE A 190 6.52 -8.29 10.59
CA PHE A 190 5.78 -9.28 9.82
C PHE A 190 5.96 -9.09 8.31
N ALA A 191 5.91 -7.85 7.82
CA ALA A 191 6.13 -7.53 6.41
C ALA A 191 7.57 -7.82 5.98
N ASN A 192 8.57 -7.39 6.75
CA ASN A 192 9.97 -7.72 6.47
C ASN A 192 10.19 -9.24 6.49
N TRP A 193 9.58 -9.98 7.42
CA TRP A 193 9.69 -11.45 7.44
C TRP A 193 8.99 -12.12 6.24
N SER A 194 7.78 -11.68 5.87
CA SER A 194 7.05 -12.28 4.73
C SER A 194 7.58 -11.86 3.37
N PHE A 195 8.14 -10.65 3.23
CA PHE A 195 8.63 -10.14 1.94
C PHE A 195 10.14 -10.36 1.73
N SER A 196 10.95 -10.51 2.78
CA SER A 196 12.36 -10.90 2.61
C SER A 196 12.51 -12.27 1.94
N GLY A 197 11.63 -13.22 2.25
CA GLY A 197 11.63 -14.52 1.59
C GLY A 197 11.44 -14.46 0.07
N ALA A 198 10.54 -13.58 -0.40
CA ALA A 198 10.32 -13.35 -1.83
C ALA A 198 11.47 -12.56 -2.48
N ASP A 199 12.19 -11.72 -1.71
CA ASP A 199 13.31 -10.92 -2.21
C ASP A 199 14.55 -11.78 -2.54
N HIS A 200 14.63 -12.99 -2.00
CA HIS A 200 15.73 -13.93 -2.28
C HIS A 200 15.54 -14.72 -3.58
N GLU A 201 14.35 -14.70 -4.18
CA GLU A 201 14.05 -15.47 -5.39
C GLU A 201 14.38 -14.68 -6.67
N THR A 202 15.16 -15.28 -7.55
CA THR A 202 15.37 -14.78 -8.91
C THR A 202 14.20 -15.22 -9.80
N PRO A 203 13.51 -14.31 -10.52
CA PRO A 203 12.40 -14.69 -11.40
C PRO A 203 12.84 -15.62 -12.54
N ASP A 204 11.94 -16.50 -12.99
CA ASP A 204 12.18 -17.39 -14.12
C ASP A 204 12.56 -16.60 -15.39
N GLY A 205 13.69 -16.96 -16.00
CA GLY A 205 14.22 -16.30 -17.20
C GLY A 205 15.17 -15.13 -16.95
N ILE A 206 15.42 -14.76 -15.69
CA ILE A 206 16.46 -13.80 -15.31
C ILE A 206 17.74 -14.54 -14.93
N GLU A 207 18.81 -14.27 -15.66
CA GLU A 207 20.13 -14.83 -15.41
C GLU A 207 21.10 -13.77 -14.86
N GLN A 208 22.08 -14.22 -14.09
CA GLN A 208 23.14 -13.35 -13.59
C GLN A 208 23.95 -12.79 -14.78
N PRO A 209 24.16 -11.48 -14.87
CA PRO A 209 24.95 -10.90 -15.94
C PRO A 209 26.42 -11.30 -15.79
N MET A 210 27.05 -11.64 -16.92
CA MET A 210 28.47 -12.02 -16.98
C MET A 210 29.36 -10.89 -17.52
N ILE A 211 28.80 -9.69 -17.71
CA ILE A 211 29.47 -8.51 -18.27
C ILE A 211 29.87 -7.53 -17.16
N ALA A 212 30.98 -6.83 -17.36
CA ALA A 212 31.57 -5.94 -16.35
C ALA A 212 30.70 -4.71 -16.05
N GLU A 213 29.93 -4.27 -17.04
CA GLU A 213 29.10 -3.07 -17.07
C GLU A 213 27.83 -3.18 -16.21
N ARG A 214 27.55 -4.36 -15.64
CA ARG A 214 26.40 -4.58 -14.76
C ARG A 214 26.81 -5.01 -13.36
N SER A 215 26.18 -4.42 -12.35
CA SER A 215 26.33 -4.84 -10.96
C SER A 215 25.77 -6.25 -10.75
N GLY A 216 26.30 -6.99 -9.76
CA GLY A 216 25.96 -8.39 -9.55
C GLY A 216 26.68 -9.38 -10.47
N SER A 217 27.47 -8.90 -11.44
CA SER A 217 28.37 -9.77 -12.21
C SER A 217 29.52 -10.30 -11.33
N PRO A 218 30.22 -11.37 -11.73
CA PRO A 218 31.41 -11.85 -11.00
C PRO A 218 32.53 -10.81 -10.85
N MET A 219 32.48 -9.72 -11.61
CA MET A 219 33.42 -8.61 -11.58
C MET A 219 32.95 -7.45 -10.68
N SER A 220 31.71 -7.50 -10.20
CA SER A 220 31.10 -6.51 -9.32
C SER A 220 31.47 -6.78 -7.86
N ALA A 221 31.61 -5.72 -7.06
CA ALA A 221 31.76 -5.85 -5.61
C ALA A 221 30.42 -6.19 -4.92
N GLU A 222 29.31 -5.95 -5.61
CA GLU A 222 27.96 -6.32 -5.18
C GLU A 222 27.68 -7.77 -5.59
N ALA A 223 27.41 -8.63 -4.62
CA ALA A 223 27.02 -10.01 -4.90
C ALA A 223 25.66 -10.03 -5.61
N TRP A 224 25.49 -10.88 -6.61
CA TRP A 224 24.21 -11.08 -7.28
C TRP A 224 23.07 -11.32 -6.29
N ASP A 225 23.35 -12.12 -5.26
CA ASP A 225 22.35 -12.49 -4.28
C ASP A 225 21.94 -11.33 -3.37
N SER A 226 22.80 -10.31 -3.17
CA SER A 226 22.51 -9.17 -2.31
C SER A 226 21.69 -8.07 -2.98
N LEU A 227 21.40 -8.16 -4.28
CA LEU A 227 20.67 -7.13 -5.04
C LEU A 227 19.15 -7.11 -4.79
N GLY A 228 18.60 -8.16 -4.18
CA GLY A 228 17.15 -8.38 -4.09
C GLY A 228 16.52 -8.72 -5.44
N GLN A 229 15.26 -9.15 -5.42
CA GLN A 229 14.56 -9.66 -6.61
C GLN A 229 14.46 -8.62 -7.73
N GLU A 230 14.09 -7.38 -7.39
CA GLU A 230 13.92 -6.30 -8.36
C GLU A 230 15.27 -5.84 -8.94
N GLY A 231 16.32 -5.81 -8.11
CA GLY A 231 17.68 -5.49 -8.54
C GLY A 231 18.24 -6.54 -9.50
N ARG A 232 18.06 -7.84 -9.19
CA ARG A 232 18.41 -8.95 -10.08
C ARG A 232 17.66 -8.87 -11.41
N THR A 233 16.37 -8.58 -11.37
CA THR A 233 15.56 -8.41 -12.60
C THR A 233 16.11 -7.28 -13.47
N PHE A 234 16.42 -6.13 -12.87
CA PHE A 234 16.94 -4.98 -13.60
C PHE A 234 18.36 -5.20 -14.16
N MET A 235 19.22 -5.93 -13.44
CA MET A 235 20.58 -6.28 -13.87
C MET A 235 20.61 -7.42 -14.90
N GLY A 236 19.69 -8.38 -14.82
CA GLY A 236 19.58 -9.47 -15.80
C GLY A 236 18.87 -9.05 -17.09
N SER A 237 18.18 -7.91 -17.10
CA SER A 237 17.40 -7.42 -18.24
C SER A 237 18.12 -6.28 -18.99
N GLY A 238 17.54 -5.88 -20.12
CA GLY A 238 17.96 -4.70 -20.88
C GLY A 238 18.80 -5.00 -22.11
N PRO A 239 18.79 -4.08 -23.08
CA PRO A 239 19.41 -4.27 -24.38
C PRO A 239 20.94 -4.37 -24.30
N THR A 240 21.48 -5.14 -25.23
CA THR A 240 22.91 -5.22 -25.55
C THR A 240 23.30 -4.16 -26.56
N ALA A 241 24.59 -3.82 -26.62
CA ALA A 241 25.12 -2.95 -27.67
C ALA A 241 24.74 -3.42 -29.09
N ALA A 242 24.70 -4.74 -29.31
CA ALA A 242 24.32 -5.34 -30.58
C ALA A 242 22.86 -5.08 -30.93
N GLU A 243 21.93 -5.22 -29.98
CA GLU A 243 20.50 -4.95 -30.18
C GLU A 243 20.23 -3.46 -30.42
N ILE A 244 20.93 -2.59 -29.69
CA ILE A 244 20.85 -1.13 -29.90
C ILE A 244 21.37 -0.78 -31.30
N SER A 245 22.51 -1.35 -31.70
CA SER A 245 23.09 -1.09 -33.02
C SER A 245 22.18 -1.59 -34.15
N ALA A 246 21.61 -2.78 -33.98
CA ALA A 246 20.70 -3.38 -34.95
C ALA A 246 19.42 -2.55 -35.13
N LEU A 247 18.85 -2.00 -34.06
CA LEU A 247 17.64 -1.19 -34.13
C LEU A 247 17.92 0.23 -34.65
N THR A 248 19.01 0.86 -34.20
CA THR A 248 19.28 2.28 -34.48
C THR A 248 20.10 2.50 -35.75
N GLY A 249 20.76 1.47 -36.27
CA GLY A 249 21.66 1.56 -37.43
C GLY A 249 22.97 2.32 -37.16
N ARG A 250 23.29 2.59 -35.89
CA ARG A 250 24.49 3.29 -35.44
C ARG A 250 25.31 2.38 -34.54
N GLU A 251 26.63 2.55 -34.51
CA GLU A 251 27.47 1.84 -33.54
C GLU A 251 27.08 2.27 -32.13
N ALA A 252 26.69 1.29 -31.29
CA ALA A 252 26.30 1.52 -29.91
C ALA A 252 27.34 0.99 -28.93
N LYS A 253 27.45 1.63 -27.77
CA LYS A 253 28.24 1.10 -26.64
C LYS A 253 27.38 0.18 -25.78
N GLN A 254 28.00 -0.70 -25.01
CA GLN A 254 27.28 -1.49 -24.01
C GLN A 254 26.77 -0.56 -22.90
N PRO A 255 25.46 -0.51 -22.61
CA PRO A 255 24.94 0.30 -21.51
C PRO A 255 25.48 -0.16 -20.15
N ILE A 256 25.76 0.80 -19.27
CA ILE A 256 26.15 0.53 -17.88
C ILE A 256 24.90 0.59 -17.00
N ARG A 257 24.72 -0.44 -16.17
CA ARG A 257 23.66 -0.46 -15.16
C ARG A 257 24.27 -0.79 -13.80
N VAL A 258 24.15 0.15 -12.87
CA VAL A 258 24.68 0.04 -11.52
C VAL A 258 23.55 -0.02 -10.52
N TYR A 259 23.64 -1.00 -9.61
CA TYR A 259 22.64 -1.22 -8.58
C TYR A 259 23.27 -1.72 -7.29
N ALA A 260 22.84 -1.17 -6.15
CA ALA A 260 23.18 -1.69 -4.83
C ALA A 260 21.91 -2.11 -4.08
N GLY A 261 21.90 -3.33 -3.55
CA GLY A 261 20.78 -3.84 -2.76
C GLY A 261 20.81 -3.35 -1.31
N ARG A 262 19.70 -3.53 -0.58
CA ARG A 262 19.58 -3.04 0.80
C ARG A 262 20.54 -3.76 1.76
N GLU A 263 20.90 -5.00 1.46
CA GLU A 263 21.80 -5.83 2.26
C GLU A 263 23.27 -5.47 2.11
N SER A 264 23.62 -4.63 1.12
CA SER A 264 25.01 -4.22 0.84
C SER A 264 25.65 -3.37 1.96
N SER A 265 24.83 -2.77 2.83
CA SER A 265 25.27 -1.93 3.95
C SER A 265 24.15 -1.72 4.98
N ASP A 266 24.50 -1.61 6.27
CA ASP A 266 23.55 -1.34 7.36
C ASP A 266 22.90 0.05 7.27
N SER A 267 23.52 0.99 6.57
CA SER A 267 23.04 2.37 6.41
C SER A 267 22.73 2.73 4.96
N ILE A 268 21.72 3.59 4.76
CA ILE A 268 21.38 4.17 3.43
C ILE A 268 22.59 4.88 2.81
N ASN A 269 23.39 5.57 3.63
CA ASN A 269 24.58 6.26 3.15
C ASN A 269 25.65 5.28 2.64
N GLY A 270 25.77 4.10 3.24
CA GLY A 270 26.68 3.07 2.76
C GLY A 270 26.17 2.40 1.48
N VAL A 271 24.85 2.15 1.35
CA VAL A 271 24.26 1.65 0.09
C VAL A 271 24.50 2.64 -1.05
N ALA A 272 24.27 3.94 -0.82
CA ALA A 272 24.58 4.97 -1.80
C ALA A 272 26.08 5.05 -2.14
N GLN A 273 26.97 4.76 -1.18
CA GLN A 273 28.40 4.68 -1.46
C GLN A 273 28.73 3.51 -2.39
N ARG A 274 28.12 2.33 -2.18
CA ARG A 274 28.29 1.17 -3.06
C ARG A 274 27.91 1.47 -4.51
N VAL A 275 26.82 2.21 -4.73
CA VAL A 275 26.43 2.67 -6.07
C VAL A 275 27.51 3.54 -6.69
N VAL A 276 28.10 4.47 -5.93
CA VAL A 276 29.18 5.32 -6.43
C VAL A 276 30.42 4.50 -6.75
N ASP A 277 30.80 3.56 -5.88
CA ASP A 277 31.97 2.70 -6.08
C ASP A 277 31.80 1.82 -7.35
N GLU A 278 30.59 1.30 -7.60
CA GLU A 278 30.27 0.56 -8.83
C GLU A 278 30.23 1.47 -10.08
N LEU A 279 29.74 2.70 -9.98
CA LEU A 279 29.82 3.68 -11.07
C LEU A 279 31.28 3.98 -11.43
N GLU A 280 32.16 4.15 -10.44
CA GLU A 280 33.60 4.32 -10.69
C GLU A 280 34.20 3.08 -11.35
N ARG A 281 33.93 1.88 -10.82
CA ARG A 281 34.45 0.61 -11.35
C ARG A 281 34.10 0.40 -12.82
N THR A 282 32.87 0.74 -13.19
CA THR A 282 32.32 0.54 -14.54
C THR A 282 32.68 1.67 -15.53
N GLY A 283 33.26 2.79 -15.07
CA GLY A 283 33.43 3.99 -15.89
C GLY A 283 32.09 4.67 -16.20
N GLY A 284 31.11 4.56 -15.31
CA GLY A 284 29.78 5.16 -15.49
C GLY A 284 29.81 6.69 -15.58
N PHE A 285 30.80 7.34 -14.95
CA PHE A 285 31.02 8.78 -15.06
C PHE A 285 31.62 9.22 -16.39
N ASP A 286 32.19 8.29 -17.17
CA ASP A 286 32.78 8.57 -18.48
C ASP A 286 31.76 8.47 -19.63
N ARG A 287 30.50 8.14 -19.32
CA ARG A 287 29.41 8.01 -20.30
C ARG A 287 28.82 9.36 -20.65
N GLY A 288 28.28 9.46 -21.87
CA GLY A 288 27.63 10.67 -22.38
C GLY A 288 26.47 11.13 -21.48
N THR A 289 25.70 10.18 -20.95
CA THR A 289 24.55 10.47 -20.09
C THR A 289 24.46 9.52 -18.88
N LEU A 290 24.46 10.08 -17.67
CA LEU A 290 24.23 9.36 -16.41
C LEU A 290 22.82 9.65 -15.88
N ALA A 291 21.99 8.61 -15.78
CA ALA A 291 20.66 8.66 -15.19
C ALA A 291 20.67 8.11 -13.76
N VAL A 292 20.25 8.91 -12.78
CA VAL A 292 20.05 8.45 -11.39
C VAL A 292 18.58 8.18 -11.17
N VAL A 293 18.23 6.91 -11.02
CA VAL A 293 16.84 6.47 -10.86
C VAL A 293 16.56 6.18 -9.39
N THR A 294 15.65 6.97 -8.81
CA THR A 294 15.12 6.69 -7.47
C THR A 294 14.02 5.65 -7.55
N THR A 295 14.18 4.57 -6.79
CA THR A 295 13.25 3.43 -6.82
C THR A 295 12.11 3.57 -5.83
N THR A 296 11.11 2.70 -5.97
CA THR A 296 10.14 2.45 -4.90
C THR A 296 10.75 1.56 -3.82
N GLY A 297 10.10 1.37 -2.66
CA GLY A 297 10.67 0.67 -1.51
C GLY A 297 11.50 -0.57 -1.84
N ARG A 298 10.94 -1.54 -2.59
CA ARG A 298 11.60 -2.80 -3.02
C ARG A 298 12.73 -2.64 -4.05
N GLY A 299 13.00 -1.44 -4.54
CA GLY A 299 14.07 -1.20 -5.49
C GLY A 299 13.68 -1.33 -6.97
N TRP A 300 12.39 -1.39 -7.29
CA TRP A 300 11.94 -1.55 -8.68
C TRP A 300 12.28 -0.35 -9.58
N VAL A 301 12.89 -0.65 -10.72
CA VAL A 301 13.15 0.25 -11.84
C VAL A 301 12.31 -0.21 -13.03
N ASN A 302 11.67 0.73 -13.72
CA ASN A 302 10.88 0.41 -14.91
C ASN A 302 11.81 0.12 -16.10
N GLU A 303 11.85 -1.15 -16.52
CA GLU A 303 12.71 -1.65 -17.58
C GLU A 303 12.43 -1.02 -18.95
N ASP A 304 11.16 -0.75 -19.28
CA ASP A 304 10.78 -0.15 -20.56
C ASP A 304 11.31 1.29 -20.66
N VAL A 305 11.25 2.04 -19.55
CA VAL A 305 11.77 3.40 -19.48
C VAL A 305 13.30 3.40 -19.55
N ALA A 306 13.95 2.49 -18.83
CA ALA A 306 15.41 2.34 -18.85
C ALA A 306 15.92 1.93 -20.23
N SER A 307 15.30 0.92 -20.84
CA SER A 307 15.66 0.45 -22.18
C SER A 307 15.43 1.51 -23.24
N ALA A 308 14.28 2.21 -23.22
CA ALA A 308 14.02 3.30 -24.16
C ALA A 308 15.08 4.40 -24.06
N PHE A 309 15.50 4.77 -22.85
CA PHE A 309 16.58 5.71 -22.63
C PHE A 309 17.92 5.22 -23.22
N GLU A 310 18.27 3.95 -23.03
CA GLU A 310 19.49 3.35 -23.59
C GLU A 310 19.46 3.31 -25.14
N TYR A 311 18.30 3.05 -25.74
CA TYR A 311 18.15 3.10 -27.20
C TYR A 311 18.28 4.52 -27.76
N VAL A 312 17.68 5.52 -27.09
CA VAL A 312 17.72 6.92 -27.54
C VAL A 312 19.15 7.46 -27.55
N GLU A 313 19.92 7.14 -26.51
CA GLU A 313 21.31 7.59 -26.32
C GLU A 313 22.35 6.69 -27.01
N GLY A 314 21.93 5.66 -27.76
CA GLY A 314 22.86 4.76 -28.45
C GLY A 314 23.76 3.94 -27.51
N GLY A 315 23.27 3.64 -26.31
CA GLY A 315 23.97 2.88 -25.29
C GLY A 315 25.16 3.60 -24.64
N ASP A 316 25.40 4.88 -24.95
CA ASP A 316 26.39 5.70 -24.24
C ASP A 316 25.85 6.24 -22.90
N THR A 317 25.35 5.32 -22.10
CA THR A 317 24.59 5.59 -20.88
C THR A 317 25.14 4.85 -19.68
N ALA A 318 24.93 5.47 -18.52
CA ALA A 318 25.00 4.79 -17.23
C ALA A 318 23.68 5.03 -16.48
N ILE A 319 23.08 3.97 -15.94
CA ILE A 319 21.90 4.05 -15.08
C ILE A 319 22.30 3.60 -13.68
N ALA A 320 22.10 4.45 -12.68
CA ALA A 320 22.43 4.18 -11.28
C ALA A 320 21.17 4.12 -10.43
N SER A 321 21.03 3.07 -9.64
CA SER A 321 19.91 2.91 -8.72
C SER A 321 20.28 2.13 -7.45
N MET A 322 19.36 2.09 -6.48
CA MET A 322 19.56 1.35 -5.23
C MET A 322 18.24 0.89 -4.61
N GLN A 323 18.28 -0.18 -3.83
CA GLN A 323 17.22 -0.58 -2.92
C GLN A 323 17.44 0.05 -1.54
N TYR A 324 16.43 0.75 -1.00
CA TYR A 324 16.52 1.32 0.36
C TYR A 324 15.54 0.69 1.35
N SER A 325 14.63 -0.19 0.91
CA SER A 325 13.69 -0.89 1.79
C SER A 325 13.33 -2.29 1.26
N PHE A 326 12.83 -3.14 2.15
CA PHE A 326 12.22 -4.42 1.77
C PHE A 326 10.69 -4.30 1.58
N LEU A 327 10.11 -3.13 1.88
CA LEU A 327 8.65 -2.95 1.94
C LEU A 327 8.05 -2.55 0.59
N PRO A 328 6.90 -3.15 0.18
CA PRO A 328 6.08 -2.66 -0.93
C PRO A 328 5.63 -1.21 -0.70
N SER A 329 5.49 -0.42 -1.78
CA SER A 329 5.26 1.03 -1.72
C SER A 329 4.08 1.51 -0.85
N PRO A 330 2.93 0.80 -0.72
CA PRO A 330 1.87 1.23 0.19
C PRO A 330 2.24 1.04 1.67
N LEU A 331 3.04 0.01 1.99
CA LEU A 331 3.57 -0.18 3.34
C LEU A 331 4.70 0.80 3.61
N ALA A 332 5.64 1.01 2.69
CA ALA A 332 6.71 2.00 2.87
C ALA A 332 6.17 3.42 3.11
N PHE A 333 5.09 3.83 2.45
CA PHE A 333 4.48 5.15 2.67
C PHE A 333 3.77 5.32 4.04
N ILE A 334 3.21 4.24 4.58
CA ILE A 334 2.59 4.23 5.92
C ILE A 334 3.65 4.04 7.00
N ALA A 335 4.67 3.25 6.69
CA ALA A 335 5.67 2.75 7.61
C ALA A 335 6.94 3.60 7.62
N ASP A 336 7.23 4.43 6.63
CA ASP A 336 8.44 5.25 6.63
C ASP A 336 8.27 6.46 5.70
N ARG A 337 7.85 7.58 6.28
CA ARG A 337 7.66 8.84 5.54
C ARG A 337 8.94 9.66 5.37
N GLU A 338 10.03 9.31 6.07
CA GLU A 338 11.27 10.09 6.07
C GLU A 338 12.31 9.52 5.10
N THR A 339 12.44 8.20 5.01
CA THR A 339 13.45 7.54 4.16
C THR A 339 13.33 7.91 2.67
N PRO A 340 12.14 7.97 2.04
CA PRO A 340 12.02 8.40 0.65
C PRO A 340 12.46 9.85 0.41
N MET A 341 12.21 10.75 1.38
CA MET A 341 12.62 12.16 1.28
C MET A 341 14.13 12.34 1.43
N ILE A 342 14.83 11.39 2.06
CA ILE A 342 16.27 11.45 2.33
C ILE A 342 17.08 10.74 1.24
N ALA A 343 16.57 9.62 0.71
CA ALA A 343 17.29 8.77 -0.24
C ALA A 343 17.53 9.46 -1.60
N GLY A 344 16.49 10.11 -2.16
CA GLY A 344 16.57 10.75 -3.48
C GLY A 344 17.58 11.90 -3.54
N PRO A 345 17.44 12.96 -2.71
CA PRO A 345 18.35 14.10 -2.73
C PRO A 345 19.81 13.74 -2.40
N ARG A 346 20.05 12.69 -1.60
CA ARG A 346 21.41 12.31 -1.18
C ARG A 346 22.17 11.49 -2.21
N ALA A 347 21.51 10.55 -2.89
CA ALA A 347 22.13 9.83 -4.01
C ALA A 347 22.56 10.82 -5.10
N VAL A 348 21.68 11.78 -5.42
CA VAL A 348 21.95 12.87 -6.37
C VAL A 348 23.07 13.79 -5.87
N GLN A 349 23.03 14.28 -4.62
CA GLN A 349 24.08 15.17 -4.09
C GLN A 349 25.46 14.53 -4.03
N ARG A 350 25.57 13.22 -3.77
CA ARG A 350 26.88 12.54 -3.75
C ARG A 350 27.41 12.31 -5.16
N GLY A 351 26.56 11.88 -6.09
CA GLY A 351 26.94 11.78 -7.51
C GLY A 351 27.48 13.11 -8.03
N LEU A 352 26.78 14.22 -7.75
CA LEU A 352 27.21 15.56 -8.15
C LEU A 352 28.56 15.97 -7.53
N ARG A 353 28.79 15.70 -6.23
CA ARG A 353 30.08 16.01 -5.59
C ARG A 353 31.25 15.22 -6.17
N GLN A 354 31.01 14.01 -6.67
CA GLN A 354 32.05 13.18 -7.25
C GLN A 354 32.36 13.63 -8.69
N VAL A 355 31.35 14.00 -9.47
CA VAL A 355 31.53 14.66 -10.78
C VAL A 355 32.33 15.96 -10.63
N ASP A 356 32.03 16.79 -9.64
CA ASP A 356 32.79 18.02 -9.34
C ASP A 356 34.25 17.78 -8.92
N ARG A 357 34.56 16.59 -8.37
CA ARG A 357 35.94 16.19 -8.03
C ARG A 357 36.71 15.70 -9.24
N LEU A 358 36.05 14.97 -10.15
CA LEU A 358 36.66 14.44 -11.37
C LEU A 358 36.85 15.55 -12.44
N ALA A 359 36.08 16.64 -12.36
CA ALA A 359 36.21 17.81 -13.23
C ALA A 359 37.34 18.79 -12.81
N ARG A 360 38.07 18.51 -11.72
CA ARG A 360 39.26 19.26 -11.26
C ARG A 360 40.51 18.43 -11.43
#